data_AF-A0A957U4Z5-F1
#
_entry.id   AF-A0A957U4Z5-F1
#
_cell.length_a   1.000
_cell.length_b   1.000
_cell.length_c   1.000
_cell.angle_alpha   90.00
_cell.angle_beta   90.00
_cell.angle_gamma   90.00
#
_symmetry.space_group_name_H-M   'P 1'
#
loop_
_entity.id
_entity.type
_entity.pdbx_description
1 polymer ?
#
loop_
_entity_poly.entity_id
_entity_poly.type
_entity_poly.pdbx_seq_one_letter_code
_entity_poly.pdbx_strand_id
1 'polypeptide(L)'
;MTTFPNAPRLLKGGLVLLDPETSAIQRVIALQYNPDTLTRTLQPQSTGAASGDRAEALRLKGPPIETIKLDAEIDAVDQLEQPDANPNARAYGLHPMLAALESMVYPTSAQLQQSNALARGGTLEIAPMQAPLSL
;
A
#
# COMPACT_ATOMS: atom_id res chain seq x y z
N MET A 1 24.83 13.98 20.23
CA MET A 1 25.19 14.52 18.90
C MET A 1 24.54 15.87 18.73
N THR A 2 25.32 16.92 18.48
CA THR A 2 24.83 18.28 18.27
C THR A 2 24.35 18.42 16.83
N THR A 3 23.03 18.41 16.62
CA THR A 3 22.43 18.69 15.30
C THR A 3 22.78 20.11 14.86
N PHE A 4 23.32 20.24 13.65
CA PHE A 4 23.60 21.54 13.04
C PHE A 4 22.30 22.33 12.90
N PRO A 5 22.19 23.56 13.45
CA PRO A 5 20.93 24.29 13.54
C PRO A 5 20.31 24.68 12.18
N ASN A 6 21.10 24.66 11.09
CA ASN A 6 20.64 24.86 9.72
C ASN A 6 20.55 23.55 8.91
N ALA A 7 20.52 22.40 9.56
CA ALA A 7 20.33 21.13 8.86
C ALA A 7 18.92 21.09 8.24
N PRO A 8 18.77 20.67 6.96
CA PRO A 8 17.47 20.54 6.34
C PRO A 8 16.63 19.49 7.07
N ARG A 9 15.32 19.75 7.19
CA ARG A 9 14.38 18.77 7.74
C ARG A 9 14.27 17.60 6.76
N LEU A 10 14.76 16.44 7.17
CA LEU A 10 14.61 15.20 6.41
C LEU A 10 13.17 14.70 6.55
N LEU A 11 12.45 14.65 5.43
CA LEU A 11 11.14 14.01 5.33
C LEU A 11 11.33 12.57 4.84
N LYS A 12 10.74 11.62 5.55
CA LYS A 12 10.69 10.22 5.12
C LYS A 12 9.43 10.00 4.28
N GLY A 13 9.59 9.29 3.17
CA GLY A 13 8.46 8.74 2.42
C GLY A 13 7.71 7.71 3.26
N GLY A 14 6.44 7.49 2.94
CA GLY A 14 5.63 6.48 3.61
C GLY A 14 4.45 6.07 2.75
N LEU A 15 4.00 4.84 2.97
CA LEU A 15 2.79 4.29 2.36
C LEU A 15 1.62 4.58 3.30
N VAL A 16 0.55 5.15 2.76
CA VAL A 16 -0.65 5.50 3.52
C VAL A 16 -1.80 4.62 3.06
N LEU A 17 -2.43 3.95 4.02
CA LEU A 17 -3.67 3.20 3.80
C LEU A 17 -4.84 4.06 4.22
N LEU A 18 -5.74 4.32 3.29
CA LEU A 18 -6.95 5.08 3.51
C LEU A 18 -8.18 4.19 3.36
N ASP A 19 -9.20 4.52 4.12
CA ASP A 19 -10.54 4.01 3.89
C ASP A 19 -11.07 4.59 2.56
N PRO A 20 -11.47 3.76 1.59
CA PRO A 20 -11.86 4.23 0.26
C PRO A 20 -13.15 5.07 0.26
N GLU A 21 -14.03 4.91 1.25
CA GLU A 21 -15.31 5.63 1.33
C GLU A 21 -15.18 6.92 2.13
N THR A 22 -14.48 6.86 3.27
CA THR A 22 -14.37 7.99 4.21
C THR A 22 -13.08 8.79 4.07
N SER A 23 -12.11 8.29 3.30
CA SER A 23 -10.74 8.83 3.21
C SER A 23 -10.03 8.94 4.57
N ALA A 24 -10.49 8.20 5.58
CA ALA A 24 -9.87 8.14 6.88
C ALA A 24 -8.54 7.38 6.81
N ILE A 25 -7.50 7.89 7.48
CA ILE A 25 -6.20 7.21 7.56
C ILE A 25 -6.35 5.98 8.45
N GLN A 26 -6.20 4.80 7.86
CA GLN A 26 -6.21 3.52 8.59
C GLN A 26 -4.82 3.16 9.09
N ARG A 27 -3.78 3.42 8.30
CA ARG A 27 -2.40 3.09 8.64
C ARG A 27 -1.40 3.95 7.88
N VAL A 28 -0.25 4.23 8.51
CA VAL A 28 0.91 4.84 7.86
C VAL A 28 2.12 3.94 8.07
N ILE A 29 2.79 3.56 7.00
CA ILE A 29 4.01 2.75 6.99
C ILE A 29 5.15 3.65 6.50
N ALA A 30 5.94 4.18 7.42
CA ALA A 30 7.07 5.04 7.08
C ALA A 30 8.24 4.19 6.54
N LEU A 31 8.81 4.59 5.41
CA LEU A 31 9.96 3.90 4.81
C LEU A 31 11.23 4.15 5.63
N GLN A 32 12.11 3.14 5.70
CA GLN A 32 13.40 3.27 6.38
C GLN A 32 14.30 4.24 5.63
N TYR A 33 14.42 4.02 4.32
CA TYR A 33 15.11 4.87 3.36
C TYR A 33 14.12 5.37 2.31
N ASN A 34 14.34 6.57 1.78
CA ASN A 34 13.54 7.07 0.67
C ASN A 34 13.91 6.30 -0.60
N PRO A 35 12.94 5.93 -1.46
CA PRO A 35 13.22 5.18 -2.67
C PRO A 35 14.06 6.03 -3.62
N ASP A 36 15.04 5.41 -4.28
CA ASP A 36 15.88 6.08 -5.27
C ASP A 36 15.08 6.42 -6.54
N THR A 37 14.11 5.57 -6.89
CA THR A 37 13.27 5.74 -8.06
C THR A 37 11.80 5.48 -7.75
N LEU A 38 10.94 6.37 -8.25
CA LEU A 38 9.48 6.25 -8.23
C LEU A 38 8.99 6.41 -9.67
N THR A 39 8.32 5.39 -10.18
CA THR A 39 7.77 5.38 -11.54
C THR A 39 6.25 5.35 -11.47
N ARG A 40 5.61 6.32 -12.13
CA ARG A 40 4.15 6.38 -12.29
C ARG A 40 3.78 6.12 -13.73
N THR A 41 2.95 5.12 -13.99
CA THR A 41 2.41 4.83 -15.32
C THR A 41 0.89 4.97 -15.32
N LEU A 42 0.36 5.57 -16.38
CA LEU A 42 -1.08 5.78 -16.58
C LEU A 42 -1.47 5.11 -17.89
N GLN A 43 -2.29 4.07 -17.82
CA GLN A 43 -2.79 3.35 -18.99
C GLN A 43 -4.24 3.75 -19.29
N PRO A 44 -4.50 4.48 -20.40
CA PRO A 44 -5.86 4.85 -20.79
C PRO A 44 -6.71 3.62 -21.13
N GLN A 45 -7.95 3.58 -20.65
CA GLN A 45 -8.91 2.54 -21.01
C GLN A 45 -9.72 2.99 -22.24
N SER A 46 -9.35 2.59 -23.45
CA SER A 46 -10.10 2.91 -24.69
C SER A 46 -10.94 1.73 -25.20
N THR A 47 -11.99 2.03 -25.98
CA THR A 47 -12.91 1.01 -26.53
C THR A 47 -12.32 0.20 -27.70
N GLY A 48 -11.28 0.70 -28.37
CA GLY A 48 -10.79 0.17 -29.66
C GLY A 48 -9.70 -0.90 -29.62
N ALA A 49 -9.26 -1.39 -28.44
CA ALA A 49 -8.12 -2.31 -28.37
C ALA A 49 -8.45 -3.78 -28.70
N ALA A 50 -9.74 -4.18 -28.70
CA ALA A 50 -10.15 -5.59 -28.83
C ALA A 50 -11.13 -5.89 -29.98
N SER A 51 -11.80 -4.89 -30.56
CA SER A 51 -12.76 -5.07 -31.65
C SER A 51 -12.50 -4.04 -32.74
N GLY A 52 -12.39 -4.48 -34.00
CA GLY A 52 -11.95 -3.71 -35.17
C GLY A 52 -12.82 -2.52 -35.60
N ASP A 53 -13.61 -1.93 -34.70
CA ASP A 53 -14.38 -0.71 -34.94
C ASP A 53 -13.51 0.53 -34.76
N ARG A 54 -12.91 0.97 -35.87
CA ARG A 54 -12.04 2.14 -35.96
C ARG A 54 -12.76 3.47 -35.70
N ALA A 55 -14.09 3.47 -35.58
CA ALA A 55 -14.91 4.68 -35.38
C ALA A 55 -15.00 5.15 -33.91
N GLU A 56 -14.63 4.32 -32.93
CA GLU A 56 -14.72 4.67 -31.50
C GLU A 56 -13.35 4.78 -30.79
N ALA A 57 -12.25 4.75 -31.53
CA ALA A 57 -10.89 4.64 -30.98
C ALA A 57 -10.48 5.76 -29.99
N LEU A 58 -11.14 6.91 -30.04
CA LEU A 58 -10.90 8.07 -29.17
C LEU A 58 -11.80 8.09 -27.92
N ARG A 59 -12.74 7.15 -27.77
CA ARG A 59 -13.61 7.07 -26.60
C ARG A 59 -12.90 6.35 -25.45
N LEU A 60 -12.86 7.01 -24.30
CA LEU A 60 -12.40 6.43 -23.05
C LEU A 60 -13.57 5.75 -22.34
N LYS A 61 -13.34 4.56 -21.78
CA LYS A 61 -14.31 3.80 -20.98
C LYS A 61 -14.36 4.25 -19.51
N GLY A 62 -13.30 4.92 -19.04
CA GLY A 62 -13.14 5.29 -17.64
C GLY A 62 -11.81 5.99 -17.37
N PRO A 63 -11.51 6.28 -16.09
CA PRO A 63 -10.21 6.79 -15.68
C PRO A 63 -9.09 5.81 -16.06
N PRO A 64 -7.85 6.30 -16.27
CA PRO A 64 -6.72 5.43 -16.57
C PRO A 64 -6.42 4.49 -15.41
N ILE A 65 -5.91 3.31 -15.72
CA ILE A 65 -5.30 2.44 -14.70
C ILE A 65 -3.98 3.09 -14.30
N GLU A 66 -3.88 3.50 -13.05
CA GLU A 66 -2.67 4.06 -12.47
C GLU A 66 -1.85 2.99 -11.76
N THR A 67 -0.58 2.90 -12.12
CA THR A 67 0.39 2.04 -11.45
C THR A 67 1.54 2.87 -10.94
N ILE A 68 1.75 2.86 -9.62
CA ILE A 68 2.93 3.43 -8.98
C ILE A 68 3.86 2.28 -8.63
N LYS A 69 5.07 2.31 -9.18
CA LYS A 69 6.15 1.39 -8.84
C LYS A 69 7.22 2.16 -8.06
N LEU A 70 7.61 1.61 -6.92
CA LEU A 70 8.73 2.06 -6.12
C LEU A 70 9.56 0.85 -5.71
N ASP A 71 10.86 1.05 -5.58
CA ASP A 71 11.78 0.06 -5.05
C ASP A 71 12.28 0.58 -3.68
N ALA A 72 12.02 -0.18 -2.62
CA ALA A 72 12.35 0.19 -1.24
C ALA A 72 13.29 -0.84 -0.60
N GLU A 73 14.29 -0.34 0.12
CA GLU A 73 15.24 -1.16 0.88
C GLU A 73 14.84 -1.21 2.36
N ILE A 74 14.97 -2.40 2.95
CA ILE A 74 14.63 -2.68 4.34
C ILE A 74 15.80 -3.43 4.96
N ASP A 75 16.40 -2.87 6.00
CA ASP A 75 17.55 -3.45 6.70
C ASP A 75 17.40 -3.36 8.23
N ALA A 76 17.69 -4.45 8.93
CA ALA A 76 17.69 -4.51 10.38
C ALA A 76 19.04 -4.12 10.99
N VAL A 77 20.15 -4.12 10.23
CA VAL A 77 21.50 -3.93 10.76
C VAL A 77 21.60 -2.62 11.55
N ASP A 78 21.27 -1.48 10.94
CA ASP A 78 21.30 -0.16 11.59
C ASP A 78 20.43 -0.10 12.87
N GLN A 79 19.27 -0.76 12.85
CA GLN A 79 18.36 -0.76 14.00
C GLN A 79 18.90 -1.62 15.14
N LEU A 80 19.61 -2.70 14.80
CA LEU A 80 20.27 -3.60 15.74
C LEU A 80 21.56 -3.03 16.34
N GLU A 81 22.20 -2.04 15.68
CA GLU A 81 23.32 -1.30 16.27
C GLU A 81 22.90 -0.48 17.51
N GLN A 82 21.61 -0.12 17.60
CA GLN A 82 21.01 0.60 18.73
C GLN A 82 19.87 -0.22 19.35
N PRO A 83 20.18 -1.35 19.99
CA PRO A 83 19.16 -2.31 20.44
C PRO A 83 18.26 -1.76 21.56
N ASP A 84 18.75 -0.82 22.36
CA ASP A 84 17.99 -0.18 23.44
C ASP A 84 16.97 0.83 22.91
N ALA A 85 17.27 1.46 21.77
CA ALA A 85 16.35 2.39 21.09
C ALA A 85 15.34 1.64 20.20
N ASN A 86 15.67 0.42 19.75
CA ASN A 86 14.87 -0.38 18.82
C ASN A 86 14.56 -1.77 19.37
N PRO A 87 13.79 -1.89 20.48
CA PRO A 87 13.49 -3.18 21.10
C PRO A 87 12.73 -4.13 20.17
N ASN A 88 11.91 -3.60 19.26
CA ASN A 88 11.18 -4.38 18.26
C ASN A 88 12.10 -5.00 17.21
N ALA A 89 13.10 -4.26 16.72
CA ALA A 89 14.09 -4.80 15.79
C ALA A 89 14.91 -5.92 16.42
N ARG A 90 15.27 -5.77 17.71
CA ARG A 90 15.96 -6.82 18.47
C ARG A 90 15.13 -8.09 18.63
N ALA A 91 13.84 -7.96 18.93
CA ALA A 91 12.97 -9.10 19.22
C ALA A 91 12.44 -9.80 17.96
N TYR A 92 12.12 -9.02 16.92
CA TYR A 92 11.36 -9.49 15.75
C TYR A 92 12.06 -9.24 14.42
N GLY A 93 13.22 -8.56 14.41
CA GLY A 93 13.93 -8.20 13.18
C GLY A 93 13.05 -7.38 12.23
N LEU A 94 13.06 -7.78 10.96
CA LEU A 94 12.26 -7.14 9.89
C LEU A 94 10.82 -7.65 9.80
N HIS A 95 10.47 -8.70 10.55
CA HIS A 95 9.16 -9.35 10.44
C HIS A 95 7.98 -8.39 10.59
N PRO A 96 7.95 -7.43 11.55
CA PRO A 96 6.82 -6.53 11.69
C PRO A 96 6.60 -5.64 10.47
N MET A 97 7.68 -5.21 9.80
CA MET A 97 7.60 -4.38 8.60
C MET A 97 7.09 -5.18 7.41
N LEU A 98 7.63 -6.39 7.20
CA LEU A 98 7.18 -7.28 6.13
C LEU A 98 5.73 -7.70 6.33
N ALA A 99 5.33 -8.04 7.55
CA ALA A 99 3.95 -8.38 7.88
C ALA A 99 2.99 -7.20 7.66
N ALA A 100 3.44 -5.96 7.89
CA ALA A 100 2.64 -4.77 7.59
C ALA A 100 2.39 -4.62 6.08
N LEU A 101 3.43 -4.80 5.25
CA LEU A 101 3.31 -4.78 3.79
C LEU A 101 2.45 -5.94 3.27
N GLU A 102 2.66 -7.14 3.80
CA GLU A 102 1.88 -8.32 3.45
C GLU A 102 0.40 -8.12 3.78
N SER A 103 0.08 -7.56 4.96
CA SER A 103 -1.31 -7.30 5.37
C SER A 103 -2.07 -6.34 4.47
N MET A 104 -1.39 -5.58 3.60
CA MET A 104 -2.04 -4.67 2.64
C MET A 104 -2.77 -5.41 1.52
N VAL A 105 -2.31 -6.61 1.16
CA VAL A 105 -2.86 -7.40 0.05
C VAL A 105 -3.79 -8.52 0.50
N TYR A 106 -3.98 -8.67 1.82
CA TYR A 106 -4.92 -9.63 2.39
C TYR A 106 -6.17 -8.94 2.94
N PRO A 107 -7.35 -9.58 2.86
CA PRO A 107 -8.52 -9.11 3.58
C PRO A 107 -8.30 -9.18 5.08
N THR A 108 -8.95 -8.27 5.82
CA THR A 108 -8.86 -8.26 7.28
C THR A 108 -9.55 -9.49 7.88
N SER A 109 -9.06 -9.94 9.04
CA SER A 109 -9.69 -11.06 9.75
C SER A 109 -11.14 -10.77 10.12
N ALA A 110 -11.49 -9.51 10.41
CA ALA A 110 -12.86 -9.09 10.70
C ALA A 110 -13.79 -9.31 9.50
N GLN A 111 -13.38 -8.88 8.31
CA GLN A 111 -14.17 -9.09 7.09
C GLN A 111 -14.31 -10.61 6.78
N LEU A 112 -13.27 -11.42 7.00
CA LEU A 112 -13.33 -12.88 6.80
C LEU A 112 -14.30 -13.54 7.79
N GLN A 113 -14.26 -13.15 9.06
CA GLN A 113 -15.17 -13.65 10.09
C GLN A 113 -16.62 -13.26 9.81
N GLN A 114 -16.85 -12.02 9.34
CA GLN A 114 -18.17 -11.55 8.95
C GLN A 114 -18.73 -12.33 7.77
N SER A 115 -17.92 -12.54 6.72
CA SER A 115 -18.31 -13.35 5.56
C SER A 115 -18.66 -14.79 5.98
N ASN A 116 -17.87 -15.41 6.85
CA ASN A 116 -18.14 -16.75 7.38
C ASN A 116 -19.45 -16.80 8.21
N ALA A 117 -19.74 -15.75 8.99
CA ALA A 117 -20.98 -15.67 9.76
C ALA A 117 -22.21 -15.55 8.84
N LEU A 118 -22.13 -14.74 7.78
CA LEU A 118 -23.18 -14.62 6.76
C LEU A 118 -23.43 -15.95 6.03
N ALA A 119 -22.34 -16.63 5.64
CA ALA A 119 -22.42 -17.93 4.98
C ALA A 119 -23.10 -18.98 5.87
N ARG A 120 -22.79 -19.00 7.18
CA ARG A 120 -23.47 -19.86 8.17
C ARG A 120 -24.95 -19.52 8.33
N GLY A 121 -25.32 -18.26 8.14
CA GLY A 121 -26.72 -17.80 8.10
C GLY A 121 -27.44 -18.05 6.77
N GLY A 122 -26.80 -18.73 5.81
CA GLY A 122 -27.38 -19.02 4.49
C GLY A 122 -27.30 -17.88 3.49
N THR A 123 -26.54 -16.82 3.79
CA THR A 123 -26.32 -15.67 2.89
C THR A 123 -24.91 -15.74 2.31
N LEU A 124 -24.77 -15.81 0.99
CA LEU A 124 -23.47 -15.82 0.33
C LEU A 124 -23.21 -14.45 -0.33
N GLU A 125 -22.14 -13.79 0.11
CA GLU A 125 -21.64 -12.59 -0.57
C GLU A 125 -20.69 -13.03 -1.69
N ILE A 126 -20.98 -12.61 -2.93
CA ILE A 126 -20.20 -12.95 -4.13
C ILE A 126 -19.25 -11.81 -4.50
N ALA A 127 -19.50 -10.62 -3.97
CA ALA A 127 -18.64 -9.46 -4.19
C ALA A 127 -17.27 -9.69 -3.50
N PRO A 128 -16.16 -9.31 -4.17
CA PRO A 128 -14.86 -9.32 -3.53
C PRO A 128 -14.82 -8.33 -2.36
N MET A 129 -14.03 -8.67 -1.35
CA MET A 129 -13.86 -7.83 -0.16
C MET A 129 -13.12 -6.55 -0.52
N GLN A 130 -13.59 -5.41 0.01
CA GLN A 130 -12.97 -4.11 -0.27
C GLN A 130 -11.64 -3.98 0.48
N ALA A 131 -10.57 -3.73 -0.27
CA ALA A 131 -9.24 -3.45 0.26
C ALA A 131 -9.08 -1.94 0.56
N PRO A 132 -8.19 -1.55 1.48
CA PRO A 132 -7.86 -0.15 1.69
C PRO A 132 -7.21 0.47 0.45
N LEU A 133 -7.40 1.77 0.26
CA LEU A 133 -6.70 2.53 -0.76
C LEU A 133 -5.26 2.79 -0.31
N SER A 134 -4.28 2.28 -1.05
CA SER A 134 -2.85 2.53 -0.81
C SER A 134 -2.35 3.69 -1.66
N LEU A 135 -1.74 4.71 -1.01
CA LEU A 135 -1.09 5.86 -1.64
C LEU A 135 0.37 6.00 -1.20
#